data_AF-A0A1C5KUV1-F1
#
_entry.id   AF-A0A1C5KUV1-F1
#
_cell.length_a   1.000
_cell.length_b   1.000
_cell.length_c   1.000
_cell.angle_alpha   90.00
_cell.angle_beta   90.00
_cell.angle_gamma   90.00
#
_symmetry.space_group_name_H-M   'P 1'
#
loop_
_entity.id
_entity.type
_entity.pdbx_description
1 polymer ?
#
loop_
_entity_poly.entity_id
_entity_poly.type
_entity_poly.pdbx_seq_one_letter_code
_entity_poly.pdbx_strand_id
1 'polypeptide(L)'
;MAEVAPNSFADITERLDEIISVVRSKDTSLERSLDLYDEAIELGSRAAELVDSFDLSPEEAAQLDQAARADDTSLDAAAQDGSDSASDAGADAAPPTE
;
A
#
# COMPACT_ATOMS: atom_id res chain seq x y z
N MET A 1 -28.54 1.02 22.38
CA MET A 1 -28.67 1.81 21.14
C MET A 1 -27.57 1.32 20.24
N ALA A 2 -27.92 0.81 19.05
CA ALA A 2 -26.91 0.28 18.12
C ALA A 2 -26.12 1.46 17.56
N GLU A 3 -24.82 1.49 17.84
CA GLU A 3 -23.88 2.42 17.24
C GLU A 3 -23.82 2.05 15.75
N VAL A 4 -24.53 2.81 14.91
CA VAL A 4 -24.47 2.65 13.47
C VAL A 4 -23.10 3.17 13.06
N ALA A 5 -22.13 2.25 12.95
CA ALA A 5 -20.85 2.59 12.35
C ALA A 5 -21.11 3.26 10.99
N PRO A 6 -20.50 4.42 10.70
CA PRO A 6 -20.72 5.10 9.42
C PRO A 6 -20.24 4.18 8.30
N ASN A 7 -21.17 3.80 7.42
CA ASN A 7 -20.95 2.80 6.37
C ASN A 7 -20.74 3.44 4.99
N SER A 8 -21.03 4.74 4.84
CA SER A 8 -20.80 5.49 3.62
C SER A 8 -19.84 6.65 3.83
N PHE A 9 -19.20 7.10 2.75
CA PHE A 9 -18.34 8.26 2.76
C PHE A 9 -19.07 9.52 3.28
N ALA A 10 -20.35 9.68 2.94
CA ALA A 10 -21.18 10.79 3.42
C ALA A 10 -21.36 10.75 4.95
N ASP A 11 -21.65 9.57 5.52
CA ASP A 11 -21.79 9.41 6.97
C ASP A 11 -20.47 9.70 7.70
N ILE A 12 -19.33 9.31 7.11
CA ILE A 12 -18.01 9.60 7.65
C ILE A 12 -17.74 11.11 7.64
N THR A 13 -18.07 11.80 6.55
CA THR A 13 -17.89 13.27 6.48
C THR A 13 -18.76 14.01 7.48
N GLU A 14 -20.02 13.60 7.66
CA GLU A 14 -20.91 14.19 8.66
C GLU A 14 -20.35 14.00 10.07
N ARG A 15 -19.84 12.79 10.37
CA ARG A 15 -19.22 12.51 11.67
C ARG A 15 -17.96 13.34 11.92
N LEU A 16 -17.12 13.55 10.91
CA LEU A 16 -15.94 14.41 11.02
C LEU A 16 -16.34 15.88 11.30
N ASP A 17 -17.39 16.38 10.66
CA ASP A 17 -17.91 17.73 10.91
C ASP A 17 -18.45 17.90 12.34
N GLU A 18 -19.15 16.89 12.87
CA GLU A 18 -19.56 16.86 14.28
C GLU A 18 -18.36 16.93 15.22
N ILE A 19 -17.32 16.11 14.97
CA ILE A 19 -16.08 16.12 15.75
C ILE A 19 -15.44 17.51 15.72
N ILE A 20 -15.34 18.14 14.55
CA ILE A 20 -14.77 19.51 14.41
C ILE A 20 -15.57 20.52 15.23
N SER A 21 -16.90 20.43 15.21
CA SER A 21 -17.78 21.29 16.01
C SER A 21 -17.49 21.16 17.51
N VAL A 22 -17.34 19.92 18.00
CA VAL A 22 -17.06 19.64 19.42
C VAL A 22 -15.65 20.09 19.82
N VAL A 23 -14.63 19.82 19.01
CA VAL A 23 -13.23 20.20 19.29
C VAL A 23 -13.06 21.72 19.29
N ARG A 24 -13.82 22.46 18.47
CA ARG A 24 -13.81 23.93 18.45
C ARG A 24 -14.54 24.56 19.64
N SER A 25 -15.33 23.79 20.38
CA SER A 25 -16.01 24.28 21.57
C SER A 25 -14.99 24.59 22.68
N LYS A 26 -15.14 25.75 23.31
CA LYS A 26 -14.31 26.15 24.46
C LYS A 26 -14.61 25.34 25.73
N ASP A 27 -15.72 24.61 25.71
CA ASP A 27 -16.18 23.77 26.83
C ASP A 27 -15.65 22.32 26.73
N THR A 28 -14.94 21.98 25.65
CA THR A 28 -14.33 20.66 25.47
C THR A 28 -12.95 20.61 26.11
N SER A 29 -12.71 19.59 26.96
CA SER A 29 -11.41 19.37 27.58
C SER A 29 -10.38 18.89 26.56
N LEU A 30 -9.09 19.10 26.85
CA LEU A 30 -8.00 18.62 26.01
C LEU A 30 -8.04 17.09 25.82
N GLU A 31 -8.24 16.34 26.89
CA GLU A 31 -8.34 14.87 26.84
C GLU A 31 -9.46 14.43 25.89
N ARG A 32 -10.64 15.05 26.01
CA ARG A 32 -11.77 14.74 25.12
C ARG A 32 -11.49 15.14 23.67
N SER A 33 -10.78 16.24 23.44
CA SER A 33 -10.34 16.62 22.10
C SER A 33 -9.34 15.63 21.51
N LEU A 34 -8.47 15.01 22.32
CA LEU A 34 -7.53 14.00 21.88
C LEU A 34 -8.23 12.69 21.53
N ASP A 35 -9.18 12.24 22.36
CA ASP A 35 -9.99 11.04 22.06
C ASP A 35 -10.74 11.20 20.73
N LEU A 36 -11.33 12.38 20.49
CA LEU A 36 -12.02 12.70 19.24
C LEU A 36 -11.05 12.81 18.04
N TYR A 37 -9.79 13.14 18.28
CA TYR A 37 -8.77 13.19 17.24
C TYR A 37 -8.39 11.79 16.78
N ASP A 38 -8.26 10.84 17.73
CA ASP A 38 -8.03 9.44 17.41
C ASP A 38 -9.21 8.85 16.63
N GLU A 39 -10.45 9.14 17.03
CA GLU A 39 -11.66 8.77 16.27
C GLU A 39 -11.61 9.34 14.84
N ALA A 40 -11.19 10.60 14.67
CA ALA A 40 -11.06 11.22 13.35
C ALA A 40 -9.99 10.55 12.47
N ILE A 41 -8.90 10.04 13.05
CA ILE A 41 -7.86 9.30 12.33
C ILE A 41 -8.41 7.97 11.81
N GLU A 42 -9.17 7.24 12.64
CA GLU A 42 -9.82 6.00 12.23
C GLU A 42 -10.83 6.23 11.09
N LEU A 43 -11.65 7.28 11.23
CA LEU A 43 -12.61 7.68 10.22
C LEU A 43 -11.94 8.10 8.90
N GLY A 44 -10.85 8.86 8.98
CA GLY A 44 -10.07 9.27 7.81
C GLY A 44 -9.43 8.08 7.09
N SER A 45 -8.94 7.10 7.85
CA SER A 45 -8.38 5.86 7.29
C SER A 45 -9.46 5.05 6.55
N ARG A 46 -10.65 4.89 7.14
CA ARG A 46 -11.79 4.23 6.49
C ARG A 46 -12.29 4.99 5.26
N ALA A 47 -12.29 6.32 5.30
CA ALA A 47 -12.66 7.13 4.14
C ALA A 47 -11.69 6.93 2.97
N ALA A 48 -10.38 6.85 3.25
CA ALA A 48 -9.36 6.55 2.24
C ALA A 48 -9.57 5.15 1.64
N GLU A 49 -9.82 4.13 2.46
CA GLU A 49 -10.16 2.78 2.00
C GLU A 49 -11.42 2.76 1.13
N LEU A 50 -12.46 3.51 1.48
CA LEU A 50 -13.68 3.63 0.68
C LEU A 50 -13.38 4.25 -0.68
N VAL A 51 -12.61 5.34 -0.75
CA VAL A 51 -12.21 5.97 -2.02
C VAL A 51 -11.40 5.00 -2.88
N ASP A 52 -10.49 4.24 -2.26
CA ASP A 52 -9.67 3.23 -2.94
C ASP A 52 -10.52 2.04 -3.45
N SER A 53 -11.53 1.62 -2.68
CA SER A 53 -12.44 0.53 -3.05
C SER A 53 -13.39 0.88 -4.19
N PHE A 54 -13.62 2.17 -4.45
CA PHE A 54 -14.55 2.64 -5.47
C PHE A 54 -13.94 2.78 -6.87
N ASP A 55 -12.65 2.48 -7.08
CA ASP A 55 -12.04 2.54 -8.41
C ASP A 55 -11.01 1.43 -8.67
N LEU A 56 -11.44 0.34 -9.31
CA LEU A 56 -10.77 -0.24 -10.49
C LEU A 56 -11.85 -0.82 -11.42
N SER A 57 -11.94 -0.33 -12.66
CA SER A 57 -12.63 -1.10 -13.69
C SER A 57 -11.95 -2.48 -13.86
N PRO A 58 -12.64 -3.50 -14.39
CA PRO A 58 -12.03 -4.83 -14.59
C PRO A 58 -10.71 -4.80 -15.38
N GLU A 59 -10.54 -3.81 -16.27
CA GLU A 59 -9.30 -3.60 -17.02
C GLU A 59 -8.18 -2.96 -16.19
N GLU A 60 -8.50 -2.00 -15.32
CA GLU A 60 -7.51 -1.35 -14.46
C GLU A 60 -7.06 -2.29 -13.33
N ALA A 61 -7.97 -3.11 -12.81
CA ALA A 61 -7.64 -4.21 -11.89
C ALA A 61 -6.69 -5.24 -12.53
N ALA A 62 -6.93 -5.58 -13.80
CA ALA A 62 -6.07 -6.50 -14.54
C ALA A 62 -4.68 -5.91 -14.81
N GLN A 63 -4.59 -4.60 -15.12
CA GLN A 63 -3.31 -3.92 -15.32
C GLN A 63 -2.50 -3.82 -14.01
N LEU A 64 -3.17 -3.59 -12.88
CA LEU A 64 -2.52 -3.56 -11.57
C LEU A 64 -2.01 -4.96 -11.15
N ASP A 65 -2.80 -6.02 -11.37
CA ASP A 65 -2.37 -7.42 -11.15
C ASP A 65 -1.19 -7.80 -12.07
N GLN A 66 -1.19 -7.30 -13.32
CA GLN A 66 -0.09 -7.52 -14.26
C GLN A 66 1.19 -6.78 -13.84
N ALA A 67 1.08 -5.54 -13.35
CA ALA A 67 2.21 -4.76 -12.83
C ALA A 67 2.81 -5.40 -11.56
N ALA A 68 1.96 -5.87 -10.64
CA ALA A 68 2.40 -6.53 -9.42
C ALA A 68 3.17 -7.84 -9.69
N ARG A 69 2.75 -8.63 -10.70
CA ARG A 69 3.49 -9.83 -11.14
C ARG A 69 4.80 -9.53 -11.86
N ALA A 70 4.89 -8.39 -12.56
CA ALA A 70 6.12 -7.97 -13.22
C ALA A 70 7.20 -7.54 -12.21
N ASP A 71 6.82 -6.90 -11.10
CA ASP A 71 7.74 -6.57 -10.01
C ASP A 71 8.30 -7.83 -9.30
N ASP A 72 7.45 -8.84 -9.07
CA ASP A 72 7.88 -10.13 -8.48
C ASP A 72 8.86 -10.89 -9.40
N THR A 73 8.62 -10.86 -10.72
CA THR A 73 9.53 -11.45 -11.71
C THR A 73 10.85 -10.69 -11.83
N SER A 74 10.86 -9.39 -11.53
CA SER A 74 12.07 -8.56 -11.56
C SER A 74 13.02 -8.84 -10.39
N LEU A 75 12.48 -9.28 -9.25
CA LEU A 75 13.25 -9.71 -8.07
C LEU A 75 13.86 -11.11 -8.25
N ASP A 76 13.20 -12.01 -8.99
CA ASP A 76 13.73 -13.35 -9.33
C ASP A 76 14.81 -13.29 -10.43
N ALA A 77 14.66 -12.38 -11.40
CA ALA A 77 15.65 -12.16 -12.46
C ALA A 77 16.98 -11.57 -11.95
N ALA A 78 16.95 -10.76 -10.88
CA ALA A 78 18.16 -10.21 -10.26
C ALA A 78 19.00 -11.25 -9.49
N ALA A 79 18.43 -12.42 -9.18
CA ALA A 79 19.14 -13.50 -8.49
C ALA A 79 19.87 -14.48 -9.43
N GLN A 80 19.62 -14.43 -10.74
CA GLN A 80 20.20 -15.39 -11.71
C GLN A 80 21.39 -14.87 -12.53
N ASP A 81 21.72 -13.58 -12.49
CA ASP A 81 22.87 -13.03 -13.27
C ASP A 81 24.23 -13.10 -12.53
N GLY A 82 24.26 -13.71 -11.34
CA GLY A 82 25.42 -13.67 -10.43
C GLY A 82 26.28 -14.94 -10.36
N SER A 83 26.11 -15.93 -11.24
CA SER A 83 26.88 -17.19 -11.12
C SER A 83 27.17 -17.87 -12.45
N ASP A 84 27.97 -17.24 -13.32
CA ASP A 84 28.81 -18.01 -14.22
C ASP A 84 30.05 -17.23 -14.68
N SER A 85 31.00 -17.03 -13.78
CA SER A 85 32.35 -16.66 -14.19
C SER A 85 33.40 -17.07 -13.16
N ALA A 86 33.47 -18.37 -12.88
CA ALA A 86 34.67 -18.96 -12.29
C ALA A 86 34.71 -20.48 -12.52
N SER A 87 35.31 -20.92 -13.63
CA SER A 87 36.38 -21.95 -13.67
C SER A 87 36.42 -22.64 -15.04
N ASP A 88 37.50 -22.46 -15.79
CA ASP A 88 38.19 -23.65 -16.28
C ASP A 88 39.68 -23.34 -16.53
N ALA A 89 40.52 -24.13 -15.88
CA ALA A 89 41.96 -24.06 -15.94
C ALA A 89 42.47 -25.29 -16.70
N GLY A 90 43.02 -25.07 -17.89
CA GLY A 90 44.17 -25.83 -18.45
C GLY A 90 43.94 -27.24 -19.00
N ALA A 91 44.33 -27.46 -20.27
CA ALA A 91 45.13 -28.58 -20.81
C ALA A 91 45.09 -28.52 -22.37
N ASP A 92 46.20 -28.24 -23.05
CA ASP A 92 47.13 -29.21 -23.68
C ASP A 92 46.78 -29.56 -25.15
N ALA A 93 47.59 -29.07 -26.10
CA ALA A 93 47.97 -29.77 -27.35
C ALA A 93 48.96 -28.91 -28.20
N ALA A 94 50.09 -29.51 -28.56
CA ALA A 94 51.22 -28.92 -29.31
C ALA A 94 50.90 -28.50 -30.77
N PRO A 95 51.67 -27.58 -31.38
CA PRO A 95 51.57 -27.30 -32.82
C PRO A 95 52.45 -28.27 -33.66
N PRO A 96 52.01 -28.68 -34.87
CA PRO A 96 52.81 -29.51 -35.77
C PRO A 96 53.89 -28.69 -36.48
N THR A 97 55.06 -29.32 -36.64
CA THR A 97 56.21 -28.84 -37.42
C THR A 97 55.96 -28.98 -38.92
N GLU A 98 56.35 -27.99 -39.71
CA GLU A 98 56.74 -28.15 -41.13
C GLU A 98 58.16 -27.62 -41.31
#